data_AF-A0A431FVE5-F1
#
_entry.id   AF-A0A431FVE5-F1
#
_cell.length_a   1.000
_cell.length_b   1.000
_cell.length_c   1.000
_cell.angle_alpha   90.00
_cell.angle_beta   90.00
_cell.angle_gamma   90.00
#
_symmetry.space_group_name_H-M   'P 1'
#
loop_
_entity.id
_entity.type
_entity.pdbx_description
1 polymer ?
#
loop_
_entity_poly.entity_id
_entity_poly.type
_entity_poly.pdbx_seq_one_letter_code
_entity_poly.pdbx_strand_id
1 'polypeptide(L)'
;TFIQNKNMYNSMPVISKIENNVHNGEQKITFGSVKHLDYGNGEFLGINLGMPIFNQKGDFAGVIGFSLELSQMSKALLNPSLNFHEGDQRLLLADDGTFVIHENPKAVLQKINEYNHSPSVAPILSAIKEHRDILINNFYTSTGLTSYASVSSFSTLEDSSRWSILVTTPKNSVLKPLYHLQLIIVAVVVIFLIIISAIVYICIKYMVSAKINSIFKSLQNFFDFINHKTKNVSTIEVKSND
;
A
#
# COMPACT_ATOMS: atom_id res chain seq x y z
N THR A 1 23.47 -2.08 -34.59
CA THR A 1 23.88 -1.16 -35.67
C THR A 1 25.06 -0.35 -35.18
N PHE A 2 26.21 -0.39 -35.88
CA PHE A 2 27.33 0.51 -35.58
C PHE A 2 26.96 1.91 -36.10
N ILE A 3 26.68 2.86 -35.21
CA ILE A 3 26.33 4.22 -35.59
C ILE A 3 27.64 5.01 -35.76
N GLN A 4 28.13 5.15 -37.00
CA GLN A 4 29.28 6.01 -37.35
C GLN A 4 28.88 7.48 -37.58
N ASN A 5 27.82 7.97 -36.92
CA ASN A 5 27.42 9.37 -37.04
C ASN A 5 28.08 10.22 -35.95
N LYS A 6 29.18 10.91 -36.31
CA LYS A 6 29.96 11.78 -35.42
C LYS A 6 29.11 12.86 -34.74
N ASN A 7 28.01 13.29 -35.37
CA ASN A 7 27.08 14.28 -34.79
C ASN A 7 26.20 13.68 -33.68
N MET A 8 25.88 12.38 -33.74
CA MET A 8 25.17 11.70 -32.64
C MET A 8 26.10 11.37 -31.47
N TYR A 9 27.37 11.05 -31.74
CA TYR A 9 28.36 10.79 -30.68
C TYR A 9 28.54 12.02 -29.78
N ASN A 10 28.74 13.20 -30.38
CA ASN A 10 28.91 14.45 -29.63
C ASN A 10 27.64 14.94 -28.93
N SER A 11 26.46 14.42 -29.29
CA SER A 11 25.18 14.86 -28.70
C SER A 11 24.72 14.00 -27.52
N MET A 12 25.47 12.94 -27.15
CA MET A 12 25.15 12.09 -26.01
C MET A 12 25.84 12.60 -24.73
N PRO A 13 25.09 13.10 -23.73
CA PRO A 13 25.68 13.65 -22.50
C PRO A 13 26.52 12.64 -21.70
N VAL A 14 26.24 11.34 -21.86
CA VAL A 14 26.99 10.28 -21.17
C VAL A 14 28.45 10.23 -21.62
N ILE A 15 28.73 10.56 -22.87
CA ILE A 15 30.10 10.54 -23.43
C ILE A 15 30.94 11.64 -22.78
N SER A 16 30.43 12.87 -22.75
CA SER A 16 31.12 13.99 -22.09
C SER A 16 31.35 13.74 -20.60
N LYS A 17 30.40 13.05 -19.94
CA LYS A 17 30.57 12.63 -18.54
C LYS A 17 31.68 11.59 -18.38
N ILE A 18 31.77 10.61 -19.27
CA ILE A 18 32.85 9.60 -19.26
C ILE A 18 34.20 10.27 -19.52
N GLU A 19 34.30 11.16 -20.50
CA GLU A 19 35.54 11.89 -20.79
C GLU A 19 36.00 12.65 -19.55
N ASN A 20 35.11 13.40 -18.88
CA ASN A 20 35.44 14.11 -17.65
C ASN A 20 35.87 13.16 -16.50
N ASN A 21 35.16 12.05 -16.31
CA ASN A 21 35.51 11.04 -15.30
C ASN A 21 36.92 10.48 -15.54
N VAL A 22 37.25 10.16 -16.79
CA VAL A 22 38.59 9.67 -17.16
C VAL A 22 39.67 10.72 -16.90
N HIS A 23 39.40 12.01 -17.19
CA HIS A 23 40.34 13.09 -16.86
C HIS A 23 40.58 13.21 -15.35
N ASN A 24 39.59 12.85 -14.52
CA ASN A 24 39.69 12.84 -13.07
C ASN A 24 40.23 11.50 -12.51
N GLY A 25 40.69 10.59 -13.37
CA GLY A 25 41.26 9.30 -12.98
C GLY A 25 40.23 8.19 -12.71
N GLU A 26 38.95 8.42 -13.01
CA GLU A 26 37.90 7.42 -12.86
C GLU A 26 37.69 6.63 -14.16
N GLN A 27 37.88 5.31 -14.08
CA GLN A 27 37.77 4.39 -15.23
C GLN A 27 36.51 3.53 -15.15
N LYS A 28 35.39 4.11 -14.71
CA LYS A 28 34.16 3.39 -14.39
C LYS A 28 33.12 3.45 -15.50
N ILE A 29 32.20 2.49 -15.49
CA ILE A 29 30.99 2.55 -16.31
C ILE A 29 30.18 3.78 -15.89
N THR A 30 29.58 4.47 -16.85
CA THR A 30 28.73 5.65 -16.59
C THR A 30 27.36 5.44 -17.19
N PHE A 31 26.32 5.68 -16.40
CA PHE A 31 24.93 5.72 -16.87
C PHE A 31 24.50 7.18 -17.10
N GLY A 32 23.77 7.38 -18.19
CA GLY A 32 23.07 8.62 -18.48
C GLY A 32 21.67 8.65 -17.88
N SER A 33 21.01 9.80 -18.00
CA SER A 33 19.63 9.98 -17.55
C SER A 33 18.64 9.28 -18.49
N VAL A 34 17.49 8.90 -17.93
CA VAL A 34 16.35 8.37 -18.69
C VAL A 34 15.81 9.45 -19.61
N LYS A 35 15.58 9.09 -20.87
CA LYS A 35 14.97 9.97 -21.86
C LYS A 35 14.40 9.17 -23.02
N HIS A 36 13.62 9.85 -23.84
CA HIS A 36 13.31 9.35 -25.17
C HIS A 36 14.57 9.37 -26.04
N LEU A 37 14.86 8.25 -26.67
CA LEU A 37 15.98 8.01 -27.57
C LEU A 37 15.42 7.67 -28.95
N ASP A 38 16.02 8.24 -29.99
CA ASP A 38 15.73 7.89 -31.38
C ASP A 38 17.05 7.78 -32.15
N TYR A 39 17.27 6.63 -32.77
CA TYR A 39 18.44 6.32 -33.60
C TYR A 39 18.10 6.19 -35.08
N GLY A 40 16.95 6.70 -35.51
CA GLY A 40 16.42 6.62 -36.87
C GLY A 40 15.47 5.44 -37.12
N ASN A 41 15.20 4.61 -36.11
CA ASN A 41 14.30 3.46 -36.18
C ASN A 41 13.04 3.64 -35.33
N GLY A 42 12.76 4.87 -34.88
CA GLY A 42 11.65 5.20 -34.00
C GLY A 42 12.12 5.49 -32.58
N GLU A 43 11.29 6.28 -31.89
CA GLU A 43 11.54 6.73 -30.53
C GLU A 43 11.20 5.64 -29.51
N PHE A 44 12.06 5.48 -28.50
CA PHE A 44 11.82 4.61 -27.36
C PHE A 44 12.33 5.22 -26.06
N LEU A 45 11.73 4.84 -24.93
CA LEU A 45 12.22 5.22 -23.61
C LEU A 45 13.44 4.37 -23.24
N GLY A 46 14.57 5.02 -22.97
CA GLY A 46 15.78 4.30 -22.66
C GLY A 46 16.80 5.09 -21.86
N ILE A 47 17.89 4.40 -21.56
CA ILE A 47 19.09 4.97 -20.94
C ILE A 47 20.31 4.61 -21.77
N ASN A 48 21.26 5.54 -21.84
CA ASN A 48 22.58 5.25 -22.39
C ASN A 48 23.52 4.89 -21.26
N LEU A 49 24.32 3.84 -21.45
CA LEU A 49 25.45 3.53 -20.60
C LEU A 49 26.71 3.51 -21.46
N GLY A 50 27.84 3.90 -20.91
CA GLY A 50 29.10 3.86 -21.63
C GLY A 50 30.26 3.48 -20.73
N MET A 51 31.27 2.89 -21.34
CA MET A 51 32.50 2.44 -20.70
C MET A 51 33.69 3.05 -21.45
N PRO A 52 34.65 3.66 -20.75
CA PRO A 52 35.87 4.14 -21.37
C PRO A 52 36.75 2.97 -21.83
N ILE A 53 37.40 3.13 -22.98
CA ILE A 53 38.39 2.21 -23.53
C ILE A 53 39.74 2.90 -23.51
N PHE A 54 40.79 2.15 -23.21
CA PHE A 54 42.15 2.62 -23.19
C PHE A 54 42.99 1.86 -24.22
N ASN A 55 43.98 2.55 -24.80
CA ASN A 55 44.94 1.92 -25.70
C ASN A 55 45.96 1.08 -24.89
N GLN A 56 46.88 0.38 -25.57
CA GLN A 56 47.92 -0.42 -24.91
C GLN A 56 48.88 0.39 -24.02
N LYS A 57 48.96 1.71 -24.21
CA LYS A 57 49.79 2.62 -23.41
C LYS A 57 49.04 3.13 -22.16
N GLY A 58 47.75 2.83 -22.02
CA GLY A 58 46.89 3.32 -20.95
C GLY A 58 46.23 4.67 -21.25
N ASP A 59 46.41 5.25 -22.44
CA ASP A 59 45.74 6.50 -22.80
C ASP A 59 44.29 6.24 -23.19
N PHE A 60 43.40 7.18 -22.88
CA PHE A 60 42.01 7.14 -23.28
C PHE A 60 41.89 7.06 -24.81
N ALA A 61 41.27 5.98 -25.30
CA ALA A 61 41.12 5.68 -26.72
C ALA A 61 39.69 5.91 -27.24
N GLY A 62 38.69 6.02 -26.35
CA GLY A 62 37.31 6.29 -26.71
C GLY A 62 36.29 5.66 -25.76
N VAL A 63 35.03 5.59 -26.19
CA VAL A 63 33.91 5.05 -25.40
C VAL A 63 33.20 3.94 -26.17
N ILE A 64 32.95 2.79 -25.53
CA ILE A 64 31.91 1.84 -25.95
C ILE A 64 30.62 2.23 -25.25
N GLY A 65 29.56 2.46 -26.02
CA GLY A 65 28.24 2.80 -25.50
C GLY A 65 27.18 1.75 -25.83
N PHE A 66 26.24 1.54 -24.91
CA PHE A 66 25.02 0.76 -25.12
C PHE A 66 23.80 1.60 -24.76
N SER A 67 22.68 1.34 -25.44
CA SER A 67 21.39 1.92 -25.10
C SER A 67 20.47 0.80 -24.63
N LEU A 68 19.92 0.95 -23.43
CA LEU A 68 18.96 0.02 -22.87
C LEU A 68 17.56 0.58 -23.07
N GLU A 69 16.71 -0.19 -23.75
CA GLU A 69 15.28 0.08 -23.85
C GLU A 69 14.59 -0.41 -22.58
N LEU A 70 13.82 0.47 -21.92
CA LEU A 70 13.21 0.17 -20.62
C LEU A 70 11.82 -0.50 -20.73
N SER A 71 11.31 -0.72 -21.94
CA SER A 71 9.96 -1.24 -22.16
C SER A 71 9.75 -2.64 -21.56
N GLN A 72 10.75 -3.52 -21.67
CA GLN A 72 10.68 -4.87 -21.10
C GLN A 72 10.74 -4.85 -19.57
N MET A 73 11.58 -3.99 -18.99
CA MET A 73 11.62 -3.78 -17.53
C MET A 73 10.30 -3.22 -17.03
N SER A 74 9.70 -2.29 -17.77
CA SER A 74 8.37 -1.76 -17.48
C SER A 74 7.30 -2.85 -17.48
N LYS A 75 7.26 -3.70 -18.51
CA LYS A 75 6.34 -4.85 -18.57
C LYS A 75 6.52 -5.83 -17.42
N ALA A 76 7.75 -6.12 -17.04
CA ALA A 76 8.05 -7.02 -15.93
C ALA A 76 7.62 -6.42 -14.59
N LEU A 77 7.98 -5.16 -14.32
CA LEU A 77 7.65 -4.48 -13.07
C LEU A 77 6.15 -4.19 -12.93
N LEU A 78 5.47 -3.89 -14.04
CA LEU A 78 4.03 -3.58 -14.06
C LEU A 78 3.15 -4.82 -14.29
N ASN A 79 3.72 -6.02 -14.23
CA ASN A 79 2.95 -7.25 -14.42
C ASN A 79 1.86 -7.37 -13.33
N PRO A 80 0.56 -7.47 -13.70
CA PRO A 80 -0.53 -7.56 -12.73
C PRO A 80 -0.44 -8.76 -11.78
N SER A 81 0.24 -9.84 -12.17
CA SER A 81 0.47 -11.01 -11.29
C SER A 81 1.29 -10.69 -10.04
N LEU A 82 2.00 -9.55 -10.03
CA LEU A 82 2.75 -9.08 -8.87
C LEU A 82 1.88 -8.24 -7.91
N ASN A 83 0.61 -7.95 -8.25
CA ASN A 83 -0.30 -7.20 -7.36
C ASN A 83 -0.75 -8.13 -6.24
N PHE A 84 -0.42 -7.80 -5.00
CA PHE A 84 -0.89 -8.53 -3.82
C PHE A 84 -2.25 -8.02 -3.37
N HIS A 85 -2.49 -6.72 -3.56
CA HIS A 85 -3.71 -6.04 -3.19
C HIS A 85 -4.25 -5.18 -4.34
N GLU A 86 -5.56 -4.96 -4.35
CA GLU A 86 -6.20 -4.04 -5.28
C GLU A 86 -5.68 -2.62 -5.05
N GLY A 87 -5.25 -1.97 -6.14
CA GLY A 87 -4.69 -0.61 -6.13
C GLY A 87 -3.22 -0.51 -5.72
N ASP A 88 -2.50 -1.64 -5.64
CA ASP A 88 -1.04 -1.64 -5.52
C ASP A 88 -0.40 -0.85 -6.67
N GLN A 89 0.61 -0.05 -6.36
CA GLN A 89 1.43 0.62 -7.38
C GLN A 89 2.89 0.23 -7.19
N ARG A 90 3.58 -0.02 -8.30
CA ARG A 90 5.03 -0.28 -8.32
C ARG A 90 5.70 0.67 -9.29
N LEU A 91 6.62 1.47 -8.76
CA LEU A 91 7.22 2.59 -9.46
C LEU A 91 8.74 2.42 -9.43
N LEU A 92 9.40 2.71 -10.55
CA LEU A 92 10.85 2.87 -10.60
C LEU A 92 11.16 4.36 -10.71
N LEU A 93 12.08 4.83 -9.86
CA LEU A 93 12.48 6.22 -9.73
C LEU A 93 13.99 6.35 -9.98
N ALA A 94 14.36 7.42 -10.67
CA ALA A 94 15.75 7.87 -10.74
C ALA A 94 16.15 8.56 -9.43
N ASP A 95 17.45 8.80 -9.25
CA ASP A 95 18.05 9.38 -8.05
C ASP A 95 17.49 10.75 -7.63
N ASP A 96 16.90 11.49 -8.58
CA ASP A 96 16.29 12.79 -8.31
C ASP A 96 14.75 12.74 -8.14
N GLY A 97 14.19 11.53 -8.04
CA GLY A 97 12.76 11.29 -7.88
C GLY A 97 11.96 11.37 -9.19
N THR A 98 12.62 11.34 -10.35
CA THR A 98 11.96 11.25 -11.65
C THR A 98 11.39 9.86 -11.90
N PHE A 99 10.15 9.76 -12.38
CA PHE A 99 9.55 8.48 -12.77
C PHE A 99 10.21 7.89 -14.01
N VAL A 100 10.68 6.66 -13.86
CA VAL A 100 11.29 5.84 -14.91
C VAL A 100 10.28 4.83 -15.42
N ILE A 101 9.60 4.17 -14.48
CA ILE A 101 8.50 3.24 -14.75
C ILE A 101 7.32 3.68 -13.88
N HIS A 102 6.17 3.86 -14.50
CA HIS A 102 4.91 4.23 -13.86
C HIS A 102 3.74 3.65 -14.67
N GLU A 103 2.67 3.19 -14.00
CA GLU A 103 1.48 2.61 -14.67
C GLU A 103 0.81 3.59 -15.63
N ASN A 104 0.65 4.84 -15.20
CA ASN A 104 0.27 5.95 -16.07
C ASN A 104 1.46 6.38 -16.96
N PRO A 105 1.44 6.15 -18.28
CA PRO A 105 2.56 6.48 -19.16
C PRO A 105 2.84 7.99 -19.22
N LYS A 106 1.84 8.84 -18.95
CA LYS A 106 2.00 10.30 -18.96
C LYS A 106 2.82 10.83 -17.78
N ALA A 107 2.95 10.03 -16.71
CA ALA A 107 3.74 10.41 -15.53
C ALA A 107 5.23 10.11 -15.71
N VAL A 108 5.59 9.24 -16.67
CA VAL A 108 6.99 8.92 -16.95
C VAL A 108 7.76 10.19 -17.33
N LEU A 109 8.99 10.31 -16.84
CA LEU A 109 9.86 11.51 -16.91
C LEU A 109 9.41 12.72 -16.08
N GLN A 110 8.27 12.66 -15.36
CA GLN A 110 7.92 13.69 -14.38
C GLN A 110 8.55 13.40 -13.02
N LYS A 111 8.74 14.44 -12.20
CA LYS A 111 9.18 14.25 -10.82
C LYS A 111 8.02 13.93 -9.89
N ILE A 112 8.26 13.09 -8.89
CA ILE A 112 7.22 12.68 -7.93
C ILE A 112 6.57 13.86 -7.19
N ASN A 113 7.31 14.92 -6.85
CA ASN A 113 6.77 16.13 -6.21
C ASN A 113 5.98 17.04 -7.15
N GLU A 114 6.23 16.95 -8.45
CA GLU A 114 5.47 17.66 -9.49
C GLU A 114 4.18 16.91 -9.81
N TYR A 115 4.20 15.58 -9.76
CA TYR A 115 3.05 14.72 -10.04
C TYR A 115 2.13 14.51 -8.83
N ASN A 116 2.69 14.47 -7.62
CA ASN A 116 1.98 14.31 -6.37
C ASN A 116 2.39 15.41 -5.38
N HIS A 117 1.49 16.38 -5.19
CA HIS A 117 1.71 17.52 -4.31
C HIS A 117 1.43 17.23 -2.83
N SER A 118 1.16 15.97 -2.46
CA SER A 118 0.96 15.61 -1.06
C SER A 118 2.23 15.87 -0.23
N PRO A 119 2.11 16.44 0.98
CA PRO A 119 3.24 16.52 1.91
C PRO A 119 3.87 15.17 2.24
N SER A 120 3.12 14.07 2.07
CA SER A 120 3.62 12.70 2.29
C SER A 120 4.71 12.26 1.28
N VAL A 121 4.95 13.03 0.22
CA VAL A 121 6.05 12.82 -0.73
C VAL A 121 7.40 13.25 -0.16
N ALA A 122 7.45 14.21 0.76
CA ALA A 122 8.72 14.76 1.26
C ALA A 122 9.63 13.69 1.93
N PRO A 123 9.11 12.79 2.79
CA PRO A 123 9.94 11.72 3.35
C PRO A 123 10.41 10.70 2.31
N ILE A 124 9.61 10.44 1.26
CA ILE A 124 9.99 9.58 0.13
C ILE A 124 11.18 10.20 -0.61
N LEU A 125 11.08 11.48 -0.98
CA LEU A 125 12.17 12.20 -1.64
C LEU A 125 13.44 12.26 -0.80
N SER A 126 13.30 12.44 0.51
CA SER A 126 14.43 12.45 1.43
C SER A 126 15.12 11.08 1.46
N ALA A 127 14.36 10.00 1.54
CA ALA A 127 14.91 8.64 1.51
C ALA A 127 15.59 8.28 0.19
N ILE A 128 15.03 8.71 -0.95
CA ILE A 128 15.66 8.55 -2.27
C ILE A 128 17.03 9.25 -2.29
N LYS A 129 17.06 10.53 -1.88
CA LYS A 129 18.29 11.34 -1.85
C LYS A 129 19.35 10.81 -0.86
N GLU A 130 18.90 10.22 0.24
CA GLU A 130 19.76 9.59 1.25
C GLU A 130 20.11 8.13 0.89
N HIS A 131 19.56 7.61 -0.20
CA HIS A 131 19.72 6.24 -0.70
C HIS A 131 19.42 5.18 0.36
N ARG A 132 18.34 5.37 1.12
CA ARG A 132 17.97 4.47 2.22
C ARG A 132 16.56 3.92 2.07
N ASP A 133 16.38 2.75 2.67
CA ASP A 133 15.09 2.08 2.69
C ASP A 133 14.20 2.67 3.78
N ILE A 134 12.93 2.89 3.44
CA ILE A 134 11.92 3.36 4.41
C ILE A 134 10.58 2.68 4.17
N LEU A 135 9.82 2.57 5.26
CA LEU A 135 8.40 2.23 5.25
C LEU A 135 7.61 3.40 5.85
N ILE A 136 6.61 3.88 5.11
CA ILE A 136 5.70 4.94 5.53
C ILE A 136 4.31 4.35 5.69
N ASN A 137 3.70 4.59 6.84
CA ASN A 137 2.35 4.11 7.11
C ASN A 137 1.26 4.94 6.43
N ASN A 138 1.47 6.24 6.19
CA ASN A 138 0.46 7.14 5.62
C ASN A 138 1.03 7.89 4.41
N PHE A 139 1.03 7.23 3.26
CA PHE A 139 1.31 7.86 1.98
C PHE A 139 0.01 8.13 1.25
N TYR A 140 -0.17 9.36 0.74
CA TYR A 140 -1.31 9.70 -0.09
C TYR A 140 -0.87 9.62 -1.55
N THR A 141 -1.41 8.64 -2.28
CA THR A 141 -1.11 8.46 -3.71
C THR A 141 -1.72 9.58 -4.53
N SER A 142 -1.22 9.80 -5.75
CA SER A 142 -1.83 10.75 -6.71
C SER A 142 -3.23 10.32 -7.16
N THR A 143 -3.60 9.06 -6.94
CA THR A 143 -4.95 8.51 -7.18
C THR A 143 -5.92 8.79 -6.03
N GLY A 144 -5.46 9.44 -4.95
CA GLY A 144 -6.30 9.81 -3.80
C GLY A 144 -6.46 8.70 -2.75
N LEU A 145 -5.64 7.66 -2.78
CA LEU A 145 -5.69 6.55 -1.83
C LEU A 145 -4.68 6.74 -0.70
N THR A 146 -5.13 6.57 0.55
CA THR A 146 -4.23 6.44 1.70
C THR A 146 -3.65 5.03 1.73
N SER A 147 -2.33 4.95 1.61
CA SER A 147 -1.60 3.72 1.38
C SER A 147 -0.43 3.56 2.36
N TYR A 148 -0.02 2.32 2.58
CA TYR A 148 1.35 2.05 3.00
C TYR A 148 2.27 2.30 1.81
N ALA A 149 3.47 2.80 2.06
CA ALA A 149 4.48 2.98 1.01
C ALA A 149 5.84 2.50 1.49
N SER A 150 6.54 1.76 0.64
CA SER A 150 7.92 1.32 0.89
C SER A 150 8.82 1.84 -0.20
N VAL A 151 9.97 2.38 0.18
CA VAL A 151 11.06 2.74 -0.74
C VAL A 151 12.21 1.78 -0.48
N SER A 152 12.77 1.23 -1.55
CA SER A 152 14.06 0.55 -1.50
C SER A 152 15.00 1.13 -2.54
N SER A 153 16.19 1.55 -2.11
CA SER A 153 17.19 2.19 -2.96
C SER A 153 18.30 1.22 -3.33
N PHE A 154 18.76 1.28 -4.58
CA PHE A 154 19.83 0.41 -5.07
C PHE A 154 20.74 1.17 -6.04
N SER A 155 21.98 0.70 -6.16
CA SER A 155 22.94 1.22 -7.12
C SER A 155 23.22 0.22 -8.24
N THR A 156 23.71 0.74 -9.37
CA THR A 156 24.26 -0.08 -10.45
C THR A 156 25.72 -0.40 -10.21
N LEU A 157 26.33 -1.15 -11.12
CA LEU A 157 27.73 -1.57 -11.07
C LEU A 157 28.66 -0.41 -10.67
N GLU A 158 29.54 -0.64 -9.70
CA GLU A 158 30.54 0.33 -9.19
C GLU A 158 29.95 1.64 -8.65
N ASP A 159 28.69 1.63 -8.18
CA ASP A 159 27.94 2.80 -7.71
C ASP A 159 27.80 3.91 -8.77
N SER A 160 27.85 3.54 -10.05
CA SER A 160 27.81 4.47 -11.19
C SER A 160 26.47 5.18 -11.40
N SER A 161 25.38 4.63 -10.87
CA SER A 161 24.07 5.27 -10.82
C SER A 161 23.23 4.72 -9.68
N ARG A 162 22.20 5.48 -9.30
CA ARG A 162 21.32 5.20 -8.17
C ARG A 162 19.86 5.30 -8.59
N TRP A 163 19.06 4.40 -8.05
CA TRP A 163 17.67 4.18 -8.41
C TRP A 163 16.90 3.80 -7.16
N SER A 164 15.58 3.95 -7.20
CA SER A 164 14.71 3.52 -6.11
C SER A 164 13.44 2.88 -6.64
N ILE A 165 13.01 1.80 -5.99
CA ILE A 165 11.68 1.22 -6.19
C ILE A 165 10.78 1.78 -5.10
N LEU A 166 9.65 2.35 -5.50
CA LEU A 166 8.56 2.76 -4.61
C LEU A 166 7.38 1.83 -4.85
N VAL A 167 6.96 1.12 -3.81
CA VAL A 167 5.75 0.31 -3.81
C VAL A 167 4.73 0.92 -2.87
N THR A 168 3.48 1.06 -3.32
CA THR A 168 2.37 1.53 -2.49
C THR A 168 1.26 0.49 -2.47
N THR A 169 0.60 0.38 -1.33
CA THR A 169 -0.50 -0.56 -1.12
C THR A 169 -1.64 0.12 -0.33
N PRO A 170 -2.85 0.25 -0.90
CA PRO A 170 -3.97 0.92 -0.25
C PRO A 170 -4.41 0.25 1.04
N LYS A 171 -4.59 1.06 2.10
CA LYS A 171 -4.98 0.55 3.43
C LYS A 171 -6.32 -0.16 3.43
N ASN A 172 -7.29 0.40 2.72
CA ASN A 172 -8.63 -0.16 2.61
C ASN A 172 -8.60 -1.57 1.98
N SER A 173 -7.67 -1.82 1.07
CA SER A 173 -7.48 -3.12 0.40
C SER A 173 -6.86 -4.14 1.35
N VAL A 174 -5.80 -3.75 2.08
CA VAL A 174 -5.13 -4.60 3.09
C VAL A 174 -6.07 -4.95 4.24
N LEU A 175 -6.83 -3.97 4.73
CA LEU A 175 -7.70 -4.12 5.89
C LEU A 175 -9.09 -4.64 5.55
N LYS A 176 -9.41 -4.87 4.27
CA LYS A 176 -10.72 -5.38 3.83
C LYS A 176 -11.14 -6.68 4.55
N PRO A 177 -10.28 -7.70 4.70
CA PRO A 177 -10.64 -8.91 5.43
C PRO A 177 -10.90 -8.63 6.91
N LEU A 178 -10.14 -7.71 7.51
CA LEU A 178 -10.30 -7.30 8.91
C LEU A 178 -11.65 -6.61 9.13
N TYR A 179 -12.04 -5.68 8.27
CA TYR A 179 -13.34 -5.01 8.35
C TYR A 179 -14.50 -5.99 8.16
N HIS A 180 -14.36 -6.94 7.24
CA HIS A 180 -15.38 -7.97 7.04
C HIS A 180 -15.54 -8.86 8.29
N LEU A 181 -14.43 -9.28 8.90
CA LEU A 181 -14.46 -10.06 10.14
C LEU A 181 -15.07 -9.26 11.29
N GLN A 182 -14.70 -7.99 11.43
CA GLN A 182 -15.26 -7.09 12.43
C GLN A 182 -16.78 -7.00 12.31
N LEU A 183 -17.31 -6.87 11.08
CA LEU A 183 -18.75 -6.80 10.83
C LEU A 183 -19.45 -8.10 11.24
N ILE A 184 -18.87 -9.27 10.94
CA ILE A 184 -19.40 -10.56 11.41
C ILE A 184 -19.46 -10.60 12.93
N ILE A 185 -18.37 -10.22 13.61
CA ILE A 185 -18.32 -10.22 15.09
C ILE A 185 -19.41 -9.32 15.65
N VAL A 186 -19.57 -8.10 15.12
CA VAL A 186 -20.63 -7.17 15.55
C VAL A 186 -22.01 -7.78 15.35
N ALA A 187 -22.28 -8.41 14.21
CA ALA A 187 -23.56 -9.06 13.95
C ALA A 187 -23.84 -10.20 14.94
N VAL A 188 -22.85 -11.04 15.24
CA VAL A 188 -22.98 -12.13 16.23
C VAL A 188 -23.26 -11.57 17.63
N VAL A 189 -22.55 -10.52 18.04
CA VAL A 189 -22.78 -9.87 19.34
C VAL A 189 -24.19 -9.30 19.44
N VAL A 190 -24.69 -8.65 18.39
CA VAL A 190 -26.07 -8.11 18.35
C VAL A 190 -27.10 -9.23 18.47
N ILE A 191 -26.93 -10.34 17.74
CA ILE A 191 -27.84 -11.50 17.83
C ILE A 191 -27.84 -12.07 19.25
N PHE A 192 -26.66 -12.23 19.86
CA PHE A 192 -26.54 -12.77 21.21
C PHE A 192 -27.20 -11.86 22.26
N LEU A 193 -27.06 -10.55 22.13
CA LEU A 193 -27.75 -9.57 22.98
C LEU A 193 -29.27 -9.67 22.86
N ILE A 194 -29.81 -9.85 21.65
CA ILE A 194 -31.25 -10.05 21.43
C ILE A 194 -31.73 -11.34 22.12
N ILE A 195 -30.97 -12.43 22.01
CA ILE A 195 -31.30 -13.71 22.65
C ILE A 195 -31.32 -13.57 24.17
N ILE A 196 -30.29 -12.97 24.77
CA ILE A 196 -30.23 -12.73 26.22
C ILE A 196 -31.42 -11.87 26.66
N SER A 197 -31.70 -10.78 25.95
CA SER A 197 -32.83 -9.90 26.25
C SER A 197 -34.17 -10.64 26.20
N ALA A 198 -34.37 -11.49 25.20
CA ALA A 198 -35.57 -12.32 25.08
C ALA A 198 -35.69 -13.32 26.24
N ILE A 199 -34.59 -14.00 26.62
CA ILE A 199 -34.57 -14.93 27.76
C ILE A 199 -34.93 -14.18 29.05
N VAL A 200 -34.29 -13.04 29.31
CA VAL A 200 -34.57 -12.20 30.50
C VAL A 200 -36.04 -11.77 30.52
N TYR A 201 -36.59 -11.33 29.38
CA TYR A 201 -38.00 -10.96 29.27
C TYR A 201 -38.93 -12.13 29.58
N ILE A 202 -38.66 -13.32 29.03
CA ILE A 202 -39.43 -14.54 29.28
C ILE A 202 -39.36 -14.91 30.76
N CYS A 203 -38.16 -14.89 31.37
CA CYS A 203 -37.98 -15.18 32.79
C CYS A 203 -38.79 -14.23 33.68
N ILE A 204 -38.74 -12.92 33.42
CA ILE A 204 -39.52 -11.93 34.19
C ILE A 204 -41.02 -12.18 34.01
N LYS A 205 -41.48 -12.38 32.77
CA LYS A 205 -42.91 -12.56 32.48
C LYS A 205 -43.48 -13.83 33.08
N TYR A 206 -42.79 -14.96 32.95
CA TYR A 206 -43.32 -16.25 33.39
C TYR A 206 -43.01 -16.58 34.85
N MET A 207 -41.80 -16.32 35.35
CA MET A 207 -41.45 -16.69 36.73
C MET A 207 -41.89 -15.65 37.75
N VAL A 208 -41.69 -14.36 37.45
CA VAL A 208 -41.91 -13.30 38.44
C VAL A 208 -43.36 -12.83 38.42
N SER A 209 -43.89 -12.52 37.24
CA SER A 209 -45.26 -11.99 37.13
C SER A 209 -46.33 -13.00 37.57
N ALA A 210 -46.19 -14.28 37.21
CA ALA A 210 -47.14 -15.31 37.60
C ALA A 210 -47.17 -15.54 39.12
N LYS A 211 -45.99 -15.57 39.77
CA LYS A 211 -45.88 -15.77 41.22
C LYS A 211 -46.45 -14.57 42.00
N ILE A 212 -46.12 -13.35 41.59
CA ILE A 212 -46.65 -12.13 42.23
C ILE A 212 -48.17 -12.08 42.15
N ASN A 213 -48.75 -12.37 40.97
CA ASN A 213 -50.20 -12.31 40.80
C ASN A 213 -50.93 -13.37 41.65
N SER A 214 -50.31 -14.56 41.82
CA SER A 214 -50.84 -15.59 42.69
C SER A 214 -50.80 -15.17 44.17
N ILE A 215 -49.68 -14.63 44.64
CA ILE A 215 -49.53 -14.14 46.02
C ILE A 215 -50.52 -12.99 46.29
N PHE A 216 -50.63 -12.05 45.35
CA PHE A 216 -51.55 -10.91 45.46
C PHE A 216 -53.01 -11.38 45.57
N LYS A 217 -53.45 -12.29 44.69
CA LYS A 217 -54.80 -12.88 44.75
C LYS A 217 -55.05 -13.62 46.07
N SER A 218 -54.08 -14.40 46.55
CA SER A 218 -54.22 -15.08 47.84
C SER A 218 -54.30 -14.10 49.01
N LEU A 219 -53.51 -13.02 49.00
CA LEU A 219 -53.57 -11.99 50.04
C LEU A 219 -54.91 -11.26 50.02
N GLN A 220 -55.43 -10.94 48.83
CA GLN A 220 -56.75 -10.31 48.66
C GLN A 220 -57.87 -11.22 49.16
N ASN A 221 -57.85 -12.51 48.81
CA ASN A 221 -58.81 -13.49 49.33
C ASN A 221 -58.71 -13.66 50.84
N PHE A 222 -57.51 -13.59 51.42
CA PHE A 222 -57.31 -13.62 52.87
C PHE A 222 -57.93 -12.39 53.55
N PHE A 223 -57.72 -11.20 53.02
CA PHE A 223 -58.34 -9.98 53.55
C PHE A 223 -59.86 -9.97 53.40
N ASP A 224 -60.40 -10.48 52.30
CA ASP A 224 -61.85 -10.62 52.10
C ASP A 224 -62.47 -11.63 53.07
N PHE A 225 -61.74 -12.69 53.43
CA PHE A 225 -62.14 -13.63 54.47
C PHE A 225 -62.15 -13.01 55.87
N ILE A 226 -61.10 -12.29 56.25
CA ILE A 226 -61.03 -11.57 57.55
C ILE A 226 -62.13 -10.51 57.64
N ASN A 227 -62.44 -9.80 56.54
CA ASN A 227 -63.54 -8.84 56.48
C ASN A 227 -64.93 -9.50 56.36
N HIS A 228 -65.04 -10.81 56.56
CA HIS A 228 -66.29 -11.59 56.49
C HIS A 228 -67.07 -11.44 55.17
N LYS A 229 -66.42 -11.02 54.08
CA LYS A 229 -67.04 -10.89 52.75
C LYS A 229 -67.15 -12.24 52.04
N THR A 230 -66.35 -13.22 52.43
CA THR A 230 -66.34 -14.58 51.87
C THR A 230 -66.21 -15.64 52.98
N LYS A 231 -66.84 -16.82 52.81
CA LYS A 231 -66.86 -17.90 53.82
C LYS A 231 -65.83 -19.03 53.57
N ASN A 232 -65.07 -18.98 52.48
CA ASN A 232 -64.09 -20.02 52.12
C ASN A 232 -62.71 -19.39 51.87
N VAL A 233 -61.67 -19.99 52.44
CA VAL A 233 -60.26 -19.62 52.23
C VAL A 233 -59.71 -20.43 51.07
N SER A 234 -59.10 -19.75 50.09
CA SER A 234 -58.33 -20.42 49.03
C SER A 234 -56.94 -20.76 49.58
N THR A 235 -56.70 -22.04 49.86
CA THR A 235 -55.38 -22.53 50.29
C THR A 235 -54.42 -22.61 49.11
N ILE A 236 -53.18 -22.16 49.30
CA ILE A 236 -52.11 -22.31 48.31
C ILE A 236 -51.56 -23.74 48.44
N GLU A 237 -51.78 -24.59 47.45
CA GLU A 237 -51.11 -25.89 47.39
C GLU A 237 -49.61 -25.71 47.14
N VAL A 238 -48.80 -26.14 48.11
CA VAL A 238 -47.35 -26.23 47.98
C VAL A 238 -47.03 -27.60 47.41
N LYS A 239 -46.68 -27.68 46.11
CA LYS A 239 -46.06 -28.89 45.57
C LYS A 239 -44.59 -28.92 45.97
N SER A 240 -44.27 -29.60 47.07
CA SER A 240 -42.91 -30.01 47.41
C SER A 240 -42.57 -31.29 46.64
N ASN A 241 -41.44 -31.31 45.96
CA ASN A 241 -40.86 -32.53 45.39
C ASN A 241 -39.52 -32.74 46.12
N ASP A 242 -39.62 -33.22 47.37
CA ASP A 242 -38.48 -33.84 48.08
C ASP A 242 -38.19 -35.22 47.48
#